data_AF-A0A2M7FSC5-F1
#
_entry.id   AF-A0A2M7FSC5-F1
#
_cell.length_a   1.000
_cell.length_b   1.000
_cell.length_c   1.000
_cell.angle_alpha   90.00
_cell.angle_beta   90.00
_cell.angle_gamma   90.00
#
_symmetry.space_group_name_H-M   'P 1'
#
loop_
_entity.id
_entity.type
_entity.pdbx_description
1 polymer ?
#
loop_
_entity_poly.entity_id
_entity_poly.type
_entity_poly.pdbx_seq_one_letter_code
_entity_poly.pdbx_strand_id
1 'polypeptide(L)'
;MPKENIDRAIAKGLGKGGDELVELIIEGFGPEGVAVIIIAISDNRNRTVAEIRTLMEKYGGRMGEMGCVGYMFEIKGGQYIPKYSVSVNDLGCVENFLRAMREYEDVQEIYANLG
;
A
#
# COMPACT_ATOMS: atom_id res chain seq x y z
N MET A 1 19.42 11.11 -2.77
CA MET A 1 20.47 10.17 -2.34
C MET A 1 19.83 8.80 -2.14
N PRO A 2 20.08 7.81 -3.01
CA PRO A 2 19.38 6.51 -3.02
C PRO A 2 19.98 5.46 -2.07
N LYS A 3 21.15 5.73 -1.49
CA LYS A 3 21.93 4.72 -0.75
C LYS A 3 21.56 4.61 0.73
N GLU A 4 21.10 5.70 1.36
CA GLU A 4 20.71 5.71 2.78
C GLU A 4 19.39 4.97 3.07
N ASN A 5 18.51 4.79 2.09
CA ASN A 5 17.23 4.09 2.31
C ASN A 5 17.38 2.57 2.36
N ILE A 6 18.41 2.02 1.70
CA ILE A 6 18.65 0.57 1.66
C ILE A 6 19.17 0.08 3.01
N ASP A 7 20.06 0.82 3.64
CA ASP A 7 20.59 0.48 4.97
C ASP A 7 19.51 0.58 6.07
N ARG A 8 18.52 1.46 5.90
CA ARG A 8 17.37 1.57 6.82
C ARG A 8 16.40 0.39 6.71
N ALA A 9 16.23 -0.18 5.52
CA ALA A 9 15.41 -1.36 5.28
C ALA A 9 16.05 -2.62 5.91
N ILE A 10 17.38 -2.74 5.84
CA ILE A 10 18.13 -3.84 6.45
C ILE A 10 18.24 -3.68 7.98
N ALA A 11 18.39 -2.45 8.49
CA ALA A 11 18.49 -2.19 9.93
C ALA A 11 17.17 -2.39 10.71
N LYS A 12 16.00 -2.28 10.06
CA LYS A 12 14.69 -2.57 10.71
C LYS A 12 14.40 -4.06 10.90
N GLY A 13 15.08 -4.95 10.19
CA GLY A 13 14.89 -6.41 10.30
C GLY A 13 15.79 -7.11 11.33
N LEU A 14 16.69 -6.40 12.01
CA LEU A 14 17.64 -6.96 12.99
C LEU A 14 17.46 -6.30 14.36
N GLY A 15 16.22 -6.27 14.85
CA GLY A 15 15.94 -5.93 16.24
C GLY A 15 16.37 -7.05 17.18
N LYS A 16 17.50 -6.87 17.88
CA LYS A 16 17.80 -7.65 19.09
C LYS A 16 16.72 -7.35 20.15
N GLY A 17 15.71 -8.20 20.25
CA GLY A 17 14.76 -8.24 21.37
C GLY A 17 13.50 -7.37 21.27
N GLY A 18 13.05 -6.99 20.07
CA GLY A 18 11.74 -6.36 19.83
C GLY A 18 10.96 -7.16 18.78
N ASP A 19 9.63 -7.16 18.86
CA ASP A 19 8.74 -7.97 18.01
C ASP A 19 9.15 -7.96 16.53
N GLU A 20 9.14 -9.14 15.90
CA GLU A 20 9.53 -9.29 14.48
C GLU A 20 8.61 -8.47 13.59
N LEU A 21 9.13 -7.38 13.03
CA LEU A 21 8.42 -6.58 12.05
C LEU A 21 8.36 -7.33 10.71
N VAL A 22 7.17 -7.42 10.14
CA VAL A 22 6.91 -8.03 8.84
C VAL A 22 6.46 -6.98 7.83
N GLU A 23 6.95 -7.13 6.60
CA GLU A 23 6.44 -6.36 5.46
C GLU A 23 5.18 -7.02 4.90
N LEU A 24 4.17 -6.21 4.62
CA LEU A 24 2.88 -6.61 4.08
C LEU A 24 2.64 -5.89 2.76
N ILE A 25 2.36 -6.67 1.72
CA ILE A 25 1.88 -6.16 0.44
C ILE A 25 0.39 -6.46 0.38
N ILE A 26 -0.41 -5.40 0.37
CA ILE A 26 -1.86 -5.46 0.31
C ILE A 26 -2.31 -4.91 -1.03
N GLU A 27 -3.14 -5.69 -1.72
CA GLU A 27 -3.63 -5.39 -3.05
C GLU A 27 -5.14 -5.15 -3.02
N GLY A 28 -5.63 -4.26 -3.89
CA GLY A 28 -7.06 -4.07 -4.06
C GLY A 28 -7.40 -2.90 -4.97
N PHE A 29 -8.64 -2.46 -4.86
CA PHE A 29 -9.17 -1.34 -5.63
C PHE A 29 -9.69 -0.27 -4.69
N GLY A 30 -9.30 0.99 -4.91
CA GLY A 30 -9.94 2.15 -4.31
C GLY A 30 -11.26 2.51 -5.00
N PRO A 31 -11.82 3.69 -4.67
CA PRO A 31 -13.00 4.24 -5.33
C PRO A 31 -12.84 4.29 -6.85
N GLU A 32 -13.96 4.13 -7.55
CA GLU A 32 -14.02 4.15 -9.01
C GLU A 32 -13.11 3.12 -9.72
N GLY A 33 -12.64 2.10 -8.99
CA GLY A 33 -11.85 1.02 -9.57
C GLY A 33 -10.37 1.37 -9.76
N VAL A 34 -9.86 2.41 -9.10
CA VAL A 34 -8.42 2.69 -9.07
C VAL A 34 -7.69 1.52 -8.43
N ALA A 35 -6.78 0.87 -9.15
CA ALA A 35 -5.97 -0.20 -8.61
C ALA A 35 -4.95 0.36 -7.62
N VAL A 36 -4.79 -0.30 -6.47
CA VAL A 36 -3.86 0.13 -5.41
C VAL A 36 -3.01 -1.02 -4.87
N ILE A 37 -1.74 -0.71 -4.61
CA ILE A 37 -0.81 -1.55 -3.85
C ILE A 37 -0.39 -0.75 -2.62
N ILE A 38 -0.62 -1.32 -1.45
CA ILE A 38 -0.29 -0.73 -0.16
C ILE A 38 0.83 -1.56 0.46
N ILE A 39 1.94 -0.92 0.78
CA ILE A 39 3.06 -1.53 1.50
C ILE A 39 2.99 -1.05 2.95
N ALA A 40 2.89 -2.00 3.88
CA ALA A 40 2.89 -1.73 5.32
C ALA A 40 4.00 -2.52 6.02
N ILE A 41 4.48 -2.00 7.14
CA ILE A 41 5.41 -2.69 8.05
C ILE A 41 4.73 -2.78 9.41
N SER A 42 4.58 -3.99 9.94
CA SER A 42 3.80 -4.23 11.15
C SER A 42 4.40 -5.32 12.02
N ASP A 43 4.19 -5.22 13.33
CA ASP A 43 4.45 -6.27 14.33
C ASP A 43 3.30 -7.30 14.44
N ASN A 44 2.15 -7.01 13.82
CA ASN A 44 0.96 -7.86 13.85
C ASN A 44 0.22 -7.83 12.51
N ARG A 45 0.60 -8.75 11.63
CA ARG A 45 -0.01 -8.95 10.31
C ARG A 45 -1.53 -8.95 10.32
N ASN A 46 -2.13 -9.71 11.23
CA ASN A 46 -3.58 -9.94 11.23
C ASN A 46 -4.35 -8.67 11.60
N ARG A 47 -3.85 -7.90 12.57
CA ARG A 47 -4.41 -6.59 12.95
C ARG A 47 -4.36 -5.63 11.76
N THR A 48 -3.16 -5.42 11.20
CA THR A 48 -2.93 -4.45 10.12
C THR A 48 -3.75 -4.78 8.87
N VAL A 49 -3.82 -6.05 8.46
CA VAL A 49 -4.64 -6.47 7.31
C VAL A 49 -6.13 -6.23 7.58
N ALA A 50 -6.63 -6.52 8.79
CA ALA A 50 -8.03 -6.32 9.13
C ALA A 50 -8.42 -4.83 9.19
N GLU A 51 -7.55 -4.00 9.76
CA GLU A 51 -7.76 -2.56 9.86
C GLU A 51 -7.68 -1.87 8.50
N ILE A 52 -6.66 -2.20 7.68
CA ILE A 52 -6.56 -1.69 6.31
C ILE A 52 -7.77 -2.11 5.48
N ARG A 53 -8.24 -3.37 5.58
CA ARG A 53 -9.47 -3.81 4.90
C ARG A 53 -10.67 -2.94 5.29
N THR A 54 -10.89 -2.78 6.60
CA THR A 54 -12.00 -1.98 7.13
C THR A 54 -11.91 -0.52 6.68
N LEU A 55 -10.69 0.04 6.69
CA LEU A 55 -10.43 1.40 6.24
C LEU A 55 -10.69 1.54 4.73
N MET A 56 -10.26 0.58 3.91
CA MET A 56 -10.54 0.60 2.48
C MET A 56 -12.05 0.60 2.22
N GLU A 57 -12.80 -0.29 2.87
CA GLU A 57 -14.26 -0.38 2.75
C GLU A 57 -14.95 0.92 3.18
N LYS A 58 -14.50 1.53 4.30
CA LYS A 58 -15.01 2.82 4.79
C LYS A 58 -14.87 3.95 3.78
N TYR A 59 -13.79 3.95 2.99
CA TYR A 59 -13.50 4.97 1.97
C TYR A 59 -13.86 4.51 0.56
N GLY A 60 -14.75 3.52 0.39
CA GLY A 60 -15.28 3.13 -0.93
C GLY A 60 -14.35 2.26 -1.78
N GLY A 61 -13.29 1.72 -1.19
CA GLY A 61 -12.43 0.70 -1.79
C GLY A 61 -12.77 -0.71 -1.32
N ARG A 62 -12.00 -1.68 -1.82
CA ARG A 62 -12.08 -3.10 -1.48
C ARG A 62 -10.69 -3.72 -1.53
N MET A 63 -10.35 -4.47 -0.48
CA MET A 63 -9.15 -5.31 -0.50
C MET A 63 -9.40 -6.56 -1.34
N GLY A 64 -8.47 -6.87 -2.23
CA GLY A 64 -8.51 -8.07 -3.06
C GLY A 64 -7.58 -9.17 -2.54
N GLU A 65 -7.52 -10.25 -3.30
CA GLU A 65 -6.53 -11.31 -3.09
C GLU A 65 -5.16 -10.89 -3.62
N MET A 66 -4.12 -11.59 -3.19
CA MET A 66 -2.76 -11.40 -3.72
C MET A 66 -2.74 -11.62 -5.24
N GLY A 67 -2.11 -10.71 -5.98
CA GLY A 67 -2.04 -10.73 -7.44
C GLY A 67 -3.25 -10.15 -8.17
N CYS A 68 -4.28 -9.65 -7.47
CA CYS A 68 -5.49 -9.14 -8.12
C CYS A 68 -5.26 -7.84 -8.91
N VAL A 69 -4.23 -7.06 -8.58
CA VAL A 69 -3.84 -5.86 -9.33
C VAL A 69 -2.36 -5.82 -9.68
N GLY A 70 -1.52 -6.68 -9.11
CA GLY A 70 -0.07 -6.71 -9.36
C GLY A 70 0.31 -6.74 -10.85
N TYR A 71 -0.50 -7.41 -11.69
CA TYR A 71 -0.27 -7.44 -13.15
C TYR A 71 -0.46 -6.08 -13.86
N MET A 72 -1.13 -5.12 -13.22
CA MET A 72 -1.34 -3.76 -13.70
C MET A 72 -0.12 -2.85 -13.44
N PHE A 73 0.84 -3.31 -12.63
CA PHE A 73 2.06 -2.59 -12.29
C PHE A 73 3.29 -3.30 -12.85
N GLU A 74 4.35 -2.53 -13.07
CA GLU A 74 5.71 -3.03 -13.31
C GLU A 74 6.61 -2.60 -12.14
N ILE A 75 7.62 -3.40 -11.80
CA ILE A 75 8.57 -3.05 -10.73
C ILE A 75 9.80 -2.42 -11.38
N LYS A 76 10.05 -1.14 -11.09
CA LYS A 76 11.23 -0.41 -11.55
C LYS A 76 11.93 0.22 -10.35
N GLY A 77 13.18 -0.17 -10.11
CA GLY A 77 13.97 0.37 -8.99
C GLY A 77 13.38 0.08 -7.61
N GLY A 78 12.66 -1.03 -7.45
CA GLY A 78 11.99 -1.40 -6.20
C GLY A 78 10.64 -0.71 -5.96
N GLN A 79 10.15 0.07 -6.93
CA GLN A 79 8.85 0.75 -6.84
C GLN A 79 7.86 0.16 -7.84
N TYR A 80 6.57 0.18 -7.48
CA TYR A 80 5.49 -0.19 -8.38
C TYR A 80 5.13 1.00 -9.26
N ILE A 81 5.27 0.83 -10.58
CA ILE A 81 4.90 1.82 -11.58
C ILE A 81 3.66 1.31 -12.33
N PRO A 82 2.55 2.06 -12.39
CA PRO A 82 1.37 1.63 -13.13
C PRO A 82 1.68 1.56 -14.64
N LYS A 83 1.25 0.48 -15.31
CA LYS A 83 1.44 0.29 -16.76
C LYS A 83 0.52 1.20 -17.60
N TYR A 84 -0.60 1.61 -17.02
CA TYR A 84 -1.57 2.52 -17.59
C TYR A 84 -2.26 3.26 -16.44
N SER A 85 -2.78 4.44 -16.73
CA SER A 85 -3.56 5.21 -15.77
C SER A 85 -5.06 5.11 -16.04
N VAL A 86 -5.87 5.28 -15.00
CA VAL A 86 -7.33 5.39 -15.09
C VAL A 86 -7.78 6.80 -14.76
N SER A 87 -8.75 7.30 -15.52
CA SER A 87 -9.45 8.53 -15.20
C SER A 87 -10.61 8.23 -14.25
N VAL A 88 -10.88 9.16 -13.34
CA VAL A 88 -11.96 9.07 -12.35
C VAL A 88 -12.88 10.29 -12.50
N ASN A 89 -14.14 10.13 -12.11
CA ASN A 89 -15.15 11.18 -12.19
C ASN A 89 -15.07 12.12 -10.98
N ASP A 90 -14.92 11.56 -9.78
CA ASP A 90 -14.75 12.28 -8.52
C ASP A 90 -13.35 12.04 -7.96
N LEU A 91 -12.42 12.94 -8.29
CA LEU A 91 -11.07 12.90 -7.75
C LEU A 91 -11.05 13.03 -6.22
N GLY A 92 -11.99 13.78 -5.63
CA GLY A 92 -12.04 14.02 -4.20
C GLY A 92 -12.27 12.74 -3.39
N CYS A 93 -13.09 11.82 -3.90
CA CYS A 93 -13.31 10.54 -3.23
C CYS A 93 -12.03 9.68 -3.21
N VAL A 94 -11.29 9.66 -4.32
CA VAL A 94 -10.02 8.91 -4.45
C VAL A 94 -8.93 9.54 -3.58
N GLU A 95 -8.80 10.87 -3.58
CA GLU A 95 -7.83 11.58 -2.76
C GLU A 95 -8.07 11.34 -1.26
N ASN A 96 -9.34 11.37 -0.82
CA ASN A 96 -9.70 11.07 0.56
C ASN A 96 -9.35 9.63 0.94
N PHE A 97 -9.60 8.66 0.05
CA PHE A 97 -9.18 7.28 0.23
C PHE A 97 -7.65 7.16 0.37
N LEU A 98 -6.89 7.73 -0.56
CA LEU A 98 -5.43 7.65 -0.56
C LEU A 98 -4.83 8.34 0.66
N ARG A 99 -5.39 9.48 1.08
CA ARG A 99 -4.97 10.18 2.30
C ARG A 99 -5.21 9.32 3.55
N ALA A 100 -6.39 8.73 3.69
CA ALA A 100 -6.70 7.87 4.82
C ALA A 100 -5.73 6.67 4.92
N MET A 101 -5.40 6.04 3.80
CA MET A 101 -4.40 4.95 3.78
C MET A 101 -3.02 5.44 4.21
N ARG A 102 -2.56 6.60 3.73
CA ARG A 102 -1.24 7.16 4.07
C ARG A 102 -1.13 7.61 5.53
N GLU A 103 -2.25 7.96 6.14
CA GLU A 103 -2.31 8.37 7.55
C GLU A 103 -2.36 7.16 8.51
N TYR A 104 -2.59 5.95 8.00
CA TYR A 104 -2.54 4.75 8.81
C TYR A 104 -1.09 4.40 9.20
N GLU A 105 -0.87 4.16 10.50
CA GLU A 105 0.48 4.14 11.09
C GLU A 105 1.44 3.10 10.49
N ASP A 106 0.96 1.92 10.14
CA ASP A 106 1.81 0.86 9.58
C ASP A 106 2.08 1.07 8.08
N VAL A 107 1.29 1.88 7.37
CA VAL A 107 1.44 2.09 5.92
C VAL A 107 2.69 2.91 5.65
N GLN A 108 3.61 2.35 4.85
CA GLN A 108 4.83 3.02 4.43
C GLN A 108 4.66 3.66 3.05
N GLU A 109 4.03 2.93 2.12
CA GLU A 109 3.92 3.36 0.73
C GLU A 109 2.56 2.95 0.15
N ILE A 110 2.05 3.78 -0.76
CA ILE A 110 0.86 3.47 -1.55
C ILE A 110 1.12 3.83 -3.01
N TYR A 111 0.81 2.89 -3.89
CA TYR A 111 0.89 3.02 -5.34
C TYR A 111 -0.50 2.90 -5.91
N ALA A 112 -0.83 3.78 -6.85
CA ALA A 112 -2.13 3.80 -7.50
C ALA A 112 -1.95 4.02 -8.99
N ASN A 113 -2.84 3.47 -9.80
CA ASN A 113 -2.86 3.72 -11.24
C ASN A 113 -3.75 4.92 -11.62
N LEU A 114 -3.83 5.93 -10.77
CA LEU A 114 -4.59 7.15 -11.02
C LEU A 114 -3.86 8.03 -12.08
N GLY A 115 -4.62 8.59 -13.02
CA GLY A 115 -4.13 9.46 -14.09
C GLY A 115 -4.19 10.96 -13.80
#